data_AF-A0A4U1CUS0-F1
#
_entry.id   AF-A0A4U1CUS0-F1
#
_cell.length_a   1.000
_cell.length_b   1.000
_cell.length_c   1.000
_cell.angle_alpha   90.00
_cell.angle_beta   90.00
_cell.angle_gamma   90.00
#
_symmetry.space_group_name_H-M   'P 1'
#
loop_
_entity.id
_entity.type
_entity.pdbx_description
1 polymer ?
#
loop_
_entity_poly.entity_id
_entity_poly.type
_entity_poly.pdbx_seq_one_letter_code
_entity_poly.pdbx_strand_id
1 'polypeptide(L)'
;MAVATAFVQSVLGFINIGFKVVAGYEKRYPFNMAVSYHKMHALMGDYPNVEIDYSKVMLSQGNLLPAQQSLVSLIPERLRFSWFTDPLHWDQSDLDQVMLMAYFSASKHAIYMLAGAVRSAGSDILKIPLEMQEGFVETYISFITEDRTAVANSVYTGRVYL
;
A
#
# COMPACT_ATOMS: atom_id res chain seq x y z
N MET A 1 -14.17 6.22 16.08
CA MET A 1 -14.81 5.66 14.86
C MET A 1 -14.59 6.47 13.59
N ALA A 2 -14.43 7.79 13.63
CA ALA A 2 -14.17 8.62 12.44
C ALA A 2 -12.75 8.43 11.83
N VAL A 3 -11.76 8.05 12.64
CA VAL A 3 -10.34 7.97 12.24
C VAL A 3 -10.10 6.96 11.12
N ALA A 4 -10.55 5.71 11.27
CA ALA A 4 -10.41 4.68 10.24
C ALA A 4 -11.14 5.04 8.94
N THR A 5 -12.35 5.59 9.04
CA THR A 5 -13.12 6.04 7.87
C THR A 5 -12.40 7.16 7.13
N ALA A 6 -11.91 8.17 7.84
CA ALA A 6 -11.18 9.29 7.25
C ALA A 6 -9.88 8.83 6.57
N PHE A 7 -9.15 7.89 7.20
CA PHE A 7 -7.98 7.27 6.58
C PHE A 7 -8.36 6.56 5.28
N VAL A 8 -9.33 5.64 5.30
CA VAL A 8 -9.74 4.89 4.09
C VAL A 8 -10.23 5.82 2.98
N GLN A 9 -10.91 6.92 3.33
CA GLN A 9 -11.31 7.94 2.35
C GLN A 9 -10.11 8.61 1.67
N SER A 10 -9.05 8.92 2.43
CA SER A 10 -7.83 9.55 1.87
C SER A 10 -7.04 8.65 0.91
N VAL A 11 -7.27 7.32 0.95
CA VAL A 11 -6.60 6.33 0.10
C VAL A 11 -7.58 5.52 -0.76
N LEU A 12 -8.79 6.06 -0.99
CA LEU A 12 -9.90 5.32 -1.58
C LEU A 12 -9.58 4.70 -2.95
N GLY A 13 -8.80 5.41 -3.78
CA GLY A 13 -8.39 4.90 -5.09
C GLY A 13 -7.57 3.62 -4.99
N PHE A 14 -6.65 3.54 -4.01
CA PHE A 14 -5.88 2.33 -3.73
C PHE A 14 -6.79 1.22 -3.19
N ILE A 15 -7.62 1.53 -2.19
CA ILE A 15 -8.53 0.57 -1.54
C ILE A 15 -9.51 -0.07 -2.53
N ASN A 16 -10.05 0.72 -3.46
CA ASN A 16 -10.97 0.21 -4.47
C ASN A 16 -10.35 -0.86 -5.38
N ILE A 17 -9.03 -0.84 -5.57
CA ILE A 17 -8.30 -1.87 -6.30
C ILE A 17 -7.84 -2.96 -5.34
N GLY A 18 -7.15 -2.60 -4.25
CA GLY A 18 -6.52 -3.51 -3.32
C GLY A 18 -7.50 -4.43 -2.57
N PHE A 19 -8.71 -3.98 -2.29
CA PHE A 19 -9.74 -4.81 -1.64
C PHE A 19 -10.76 -5.38 -2.63
N LYS A 20 -10.66 -5.08 -3.93
CA LYS A 20 -11.65 -5.49 -4.94
C LYS A 20 -11.90 -7.00 -4.93
N VAL A 21 -10.81 -7.76 -4.86
CA VAL A 21 -10.80 -9.23 -4.96
C VAL A 21 -11.53 -9.84 -3.76
N VAL A 22 -11.06 -9.56 -2.54
CA VAL A 22 -11.69 -10.08 -1.31
C VAL A 22 -13.13 -9.58 -1.15
N ALA A 23 -13.40 -8.33 -1.48
CA ALA A 23 -14.74 -7.75 -1.38
C ALA A 23 -15.73 -8.40 -2.37
N GLY A 24 -15.26 -8.78 -3.55
CA GLY A 24 -16.04 -9.54 -4.53
C GLY A 24 -16.46 -10.92 -3.99
N TYR A 25 -15.52 -11.66 -3.38
CA TYR A 25 -15.81 -12.96 -2.76
C TYR A 25 -16.79 -12.86 -1.59
N GLU A 26 -16.62 -11.85 -0.72
CA GLU A 26 -17.51 -11.62 0.44
C GLU A 26 -18.83 -10.90 0.08
N LYS A 27 -19.01 -10.48 -1.19
CA LYS A 27 -20.14 -9.66 -1.65
C LYS A 27 -20.32 -8.38 -0.84
N ARG A 28 -19.20 -7.72 -0.52
CA ARG A 28 -19.13 -6.45 0.23
C ARG A 28 -18.50 -5.36 -0.63
N TYR A 29 -18.62 -4.11 -0.19
CA TYR A 29 -17.91 -3.00 -0.84
C TYR A 29 -16.45 -2.93 -0.34
N PRO A 30 -15.45 -2.71 -1.21
CA PRO A 30 -14.04 -2.57 -0.83
C PRO A 30 -13.83 -1.57 0.31
N PHE A 31 -14.51 -0.42 0.25
CA PHE A 31 -14.49 0.59 1.29
C PHE A 31 -14.92 0.04 2.67
N ASN A 32 -16.04 -0.69 2.73
CA ASN A 32 -16.56 -1.24 3.99
C ASN A 32 -15.65 -2.33 4.55
N MET A 33 -15.05 -3.14 3.67
CA MET A 33 -14.05 -4.14 4.04
C MET A 33 -12.84 -3.48 4.68
N ALA A 34 -12.25 -2.50 4.01
CA ALA A 34 -11.08 -1.78 4.51
C ALA A 34 -11.39 -1.06 5.83
N VAL A 35 -12.51 -0.34 5.94
CA VAL A 35 -12.90 0.32 7.20
C VAL A 35 -13.05 -0.70 8.34
N SER A 36 -13.66 -1.85 8.07
CA SER A 36 -13.81 -2.93 9.06
C SER A 36 -12.46 -3.46 9.53
N TYR A 37 -11.55 -3.76 8.60
CA TYR A 37 -10.20 -4.22 8.92
C TYR A 37 -9.46 -3.22 9.80
N HIS A 38 -9.39 -1.95 9.39
CA HIS A 38 -8.59 -0.95 10.11
C HIS A 38 -9.15 -0.67 11.50
N LYS A 39 -10.48 -0.70 11.68
CA LYS A 39 -11.09 -0.58 13.01
C LYS A 39 -10.65 -1.68 13.98
N MET A 40 -10.45 -2.90 13.48
CA MET A 40 -10.08 -4.05 14.31
C MET A 40 -8.58 -4.17 14.52
N HIS A 41 -7.77 -3.73 13.56
CA HIS A 41 -6.35 -4.08 13.52
C HIS A 41 -5.38 -2.89 13.49
N ALA A 42 -5.80 -1.73 13.00
CA ALA A 42 -4.91 -0.61 12.69
C ALA A 42 -5.23 0.67 13.47
N LEU A 43 -5.86 0.53 14.64
CA LEU A 43 -6.05 1.63 15.58
C LEU A 43 -5.19 1.40 16.82
N MET A 44 -4.67 2.50 17.36
CA MET A 44 -3.93 2.53 18.62
C MET A 44 -4.38 3.72 19.47
N GLY A 45 -3.97 3.69 20.75
CA GLY A 45 -4.36 4.68 21.75
C GLY A 45 -5.73 4.40 22.35
N ASP A 46 -6.06 5.19 23.38
CA ASP A 46 -7.32 5.11 24.10
C ASP A 46 -8.17 6.35 23.84
N TYR A 47 -9.49 6.21 23.92
CA TYR A 47 -10.39 7.35 23.75
C TYR A 47 -10.03 8.49 24.73
N PRO A 48 -9.98 9.75 24.27
CA PRO A 48 -10.32 10.25 22.93
C PRO A 48 -9.15 10.26 21.91
N ASN A 49 -7.95 9.87 22.32
CA ASN A 49 -6.70 9.97 21.54
C ASN A 49 -6.44 8.70 20.70
N VAL A 50 -7.41 8.36 19.85
CA VAL A 50 -7.30 7.19 18.96
C VAL A 50 -6.67 7.62 17.63
N GLU A 51 -5.63 6.90 17.19
CA GLU A 51 -4.89 7.18 15.96
C GLU A 51 -4.71 5.92 15.10
N ILE A 52 -4.23 6.09 13.86
CA ILE A 52 -3.91 4.96 12.97
C ILE A 52 -2.54 4.41 13.35
N ASP A 53 -2.47 3.12 13.67
CA ASP A 53 -1.22 2.38 13.70
C ASP A 53 -0.82 2.02 12.27
N TYR A 54 0.01 2.88 11.67
CA TYR A 54 0.44 2.74 10.27
C TYR A 54 1.18 1.42 9.99
N SER A 55 1.84 0.83 10.99
CA SER A 55 2.52 -0.45 10.82
C SER A 55 1.56 -1.63 10.57
N LYS A 56 0.27 -1.46 10.90
CA LYS A 56 -0.78 -2.49 10.78
C LYS A 56 -1.81 -2.18 9.68
N VAL A 57 -1.65 -1.06 8.96
CA VAL A 57 -2.50 -0.70 7.84
C VAL A 57 -2.41 -1.77 6.75
N MET A 58 -3.57 -2.11 6.17
CA MET A 58 -3.67 -3.02 5.03
C MET A 58 -4.38 -2.31 3.89
N LEU A 59 -3.69 -2.10 2.76
CA LEU A 59 -4.21 -1.38 1.60
C LEU A 59 -4.74 -2.32 0.51
N SER A 60 -4.26 -3.56 0.49
CA SER A 60 -4.76 -4.59 -0.40
C SER A 60 -4.79 -5.94 0.29
N GLN A 61 -5.74 -6.78 -0.07
CA GLN A 61 -5.88 -8.12 0.49
C GLN A 61 -6.27 -9.12 -0.61
N GLY A 62 -5.46 -10.15 -0.78
CA GLY A 62 -5.64 -11.15 -1.83
C GLY A 62 -4.73 -12.36 -1.67
N ASN A 63 -4.55 -13.09 -2.76
CA ASN A 63 -3.92 -14.42 -2.79
C ASN A 63 -2.54 -14.45 -3.48
N LEU A 64 -2.07 -13.35 -4.06
CA LEU A 64 -0.70 -13.31 -4.58
C LEU A 64 0.29 -13.28 -3.41
N LEU A 65 1.49 -13.82 -3.65
CA LEU A 65 2.58 -13.74 -2.68
C LEU A 65 2.86 -12.24 -2.38
N PRO A 66 2.97 -11.82 -1.11
CA PRO A 66 3.36 -10.45 -0.76
C PRO A 66 4.80 -10.11 -1.17
N ALA A 67 5.15 -8.83 -1.15
CA ALA A 67 6.53 -8.42 -1.33
C ALA A 67 7.42 -8.97 -0.22
N GLN A 68 8.58 -9.49 -0.61
CA GLN A 68 9.57 -10.05 0.30
C GLN A 68 10.80 -9.16 0.32
N GLN A 69 11.41 -9.02 1.51
CA GLN A 69 12.63 -8.23 1.74
C GLN A 69 12.54 -6.82 1.11
N SER A 70 11.34 -6.22 1.17
CA SER A 70 11.07 -4.93 0.55
C SER A 70 11.72 -3.80 1.32
N LEU A 71 12.38 -2.89 0.61
CA LEU A 71 13.10 -1.74 1.17
C LEU A 71 12.74 -0.47 0.41
N VAL A 72 12.72 0.65 1.14
CA VAL A 72 12.57 1.98 0.57
C VAL A 72 13.80 2.81 0.88
N SER A 73 14.36 3.43 -0.15
CA SER A 73 15.44 4.41 -0.03
C SER A 73 15.00 5.74 -0.63
N LEU A 74 15.28 6.83 0.07
CA LEU A 74 15.17 8.18 -0.49
C LEU A 74 16.32 8.38 -1.48
N ILE A 75 15.97 8.69 -2.72
CA ILE A 75 16.87 9.22 -3.75
C ILE A 75 16.44 10.68 -4.03
N PRO A 76 17.26 11.52 -4.69
CA PRO A 76 16.89 12.92 -4.90
C PRO A 76 15.46 13.05 -5.44
N GLU A 77 14.59 13.66 -4.62
CA GLU A 77 13.20 13.98 -4.91
C GLU A 77 12.25 12.77 -5.14
N ARG A 78 12.66 11.53 -4.82
CA ARG A 78 11.87 10.33 -5.10
C ARG A 78 12.08 9.21 -4.09
N LEU A 79 11.09 8.36 -3.94
CA LEU A 79 11.19 7.12 -3.17
C LEU A 79 11.46 5.95 -4.12
N ARG A 80 12.62 5.30 -3.95
CA ARG A 80 12.91 4.05 -4.64
C ARG A 80 12.48 2.89 -3.77
N PHE A 81 11.55 2.10 -4.28
CA PHE A 81 11.15 0.83 -3.70
C PHE A 81 11.96 -0.29 -4.36
N SER A 82 12.35 -1.27 -3.58
CA SER A 82 13.01 -2.49 -4.05
C SER A 82 12.46 -3.68 -3.30
N TRP A 83 12.47 -4.85 -3.93
CA TRP A 83 11.97 -6.09 -3.37
C TRP A 83 12.77 -7.28 -3.89
N PHE A 84 12.71 -8.39 -3.17
CA PHE A 84 13.32 -9.63 -3.59
C PHE A 84 12.62 -10.18 -4.84
N THR A 85 13.43 -10.57 -5.83
CA THR A 85 13.01 -11.35 -6.98
C THR A 85 13.81 -12.65 -6.99
N ASP A 86 13.13 -13.77 -7.22
CA ASP A 86 13.81 -15.04 -7.46
C ASP A 86 14.06 -15.19 -8.97
N PRO A 87 15.30 -15.03 -9.45
CA PRO A 87 15.60 -15.12 -10.88
C PRO A 87 15.40 -16.53 -11.44
N LEU A 88 15.14 -17.54 -10.61
CA LEU A 88 14.91 -18.93 -11.03
C LEU A 88 13.42 -19.30 -11.12
N HIS A 89 12.50 -18.46 -10.63
CA HIS A 89 11.05 -18.64 -10.75
C HIS A 89 10.49 -17.79 -11.90
N TRP A 90 10.35 -18.39 -13.08
CA TRP A 90 9.73 -17.77 -14.26
C TRP A 90 8.24 -18.12 -14.34
N ASP A 91 7.46 -17.85 -13.28
CA ASP A 91 6.01 -18.13 -13.30
C ASP A 91 5.18 -16.89 -13.71
N GLN A 92 3.86 -17.03 -13.73
CA GLN A 92 2.94 -15.95 -14.10
C GLN A 92 3.05 -14.70 -13.21
N SER A 93 3.71 -14.80 -12.04
CA SER A 93 3.97 -13.65 -11.18
C SER A 93 4.99 -12.67 -11.76
N ASP A 94 5.73 -13.05 -12.80
CA ASP A 94 6.68 -12.17 -13.50
C ASP A 94 6.00 -10.97 -14.18
N LEU A 95 4.72 -11.11 -14.53
CA LEU A 95 3.90 -10.05 -15.13
C LEU A 95 3.10 -9.26 -14.10
N ASP A 96 3.10 -9.67 -12.83
CA ASP A 96 2.48 -8.88 -11.76
C ASP A 96 3.11 -7.49 -11.75
N GLN A 97 2.30 -6.46 -11.61
CA GLN A 97 2.76 -5.08 -11.52
C GLN A 97 2.79 -4.63 -10.07
N VAL A 98 3.82 -3.88 -9.71
CA VAL A 98 3.93 -3.32 -8.36
C VAL A 98 2.86 -2.23 -8.13
N MET A 99 2.32 -2.20 -6.92
CA MET A 99 1.54 -1.09 -6.40
C MET A 99 2.32 -0.43 -5.26
N LEU A 100 2.48 0.89 -5.31
CA LEU A 100 3.30 1.65 -4.35
C LEU A 100 2.46 2.75 -3.71
N MET A 101 2.69 3.03 -2.42
CA MET A 101 2.06 4.15 -1.72
C MET A 101 3.02 4.83 -0.76
N ALA A 102 2.95 6.16 -0.72
CA ALA A 102 3.51 7.01 0.31
C ALA A 102 2.38 7.83 0.94
N TYR A 103 2.20 7.71 2.26
CA TYR A 103 1.17 8.38 3.03
C TYR A 103 1.77 9.44 3.95
N PHE A 104 1.30 10.67 3.80
CA PHE A 104 1.72 11.80 4.62
C PHE A 104 0.81 11.89 5.84
N SER A 105 1.26 11.37 6.98
CA SER A 105 0.43 11.29 8.20
C SER A 105 0.00 12.67 8.72
N ALA A 106 0.85 13.70 8.57
CA ALA A 106 0.55 15.06 8.99
C ALA A 106 -0.54 15.74 8.13
N SER A 107 -0.42 15.65 6.79
CA SER A 107 -1.36 16.29 5.86
C SER A 107 -2.55 15.38 5.48
N LYS A 108 -2.52 14.11 5.88
CA LYS A 108 -3.52 13.07 5.56
C LYS A 108 -3.74 12.86 4.06
N HIS A 109 -2.68 13.03 3.28
CA HIS A 109 -2.67 12.82 1.82
C HIS A 109 -1.83 11.61 1.45
N ALA A 110 -2.13 11.02 0.30
CA ALA A 110 -1.40 9.87 -0.23
C ALA A 110 -0.97 10.14 -1.68
N ILE A 111 0.23 9.68 -2.00
CA ILE A 111 0.70 9.53 -3.38
C ILE A 111 0.86 8.05 -3.62
N TYR A 112 0.32 7.55 -4.73
CA TYR A 112 0.39 6.14 -5.03
C TYR A 112 0.43 5.85 -6.52
N MET A 113 0.92 4.66 -6.83
CA MET A 113 0.94 4.05 -8.14
C MET A 113 0.22 2.70 -8.03
N LEU A 114 -0.76 2.45 -8.90
CA LEU A 114 -1.61 1.25 -8.85
C LEU A 114 -1.20 0.17 -9.85
N ALA A 115 -0.24 0.47 -10.72
CA ALA A 115 0.34 -0.41 -11.72
C ALA A 115 1.67 0.21 -12.17
N GLY A 116 2.78 -0.28 -11.61
CA GLY A 116 4.13 0.17 -11.91
C GLY A 116 4.92 -0.82 -12.73
N ALA A 117 6.22 -0.92 -12.44
CA ALA A 117 7.10 -1.93 -13.00
C ALA A 117 6.59 -3.34 -12.72
N VAL A 118 6.93 -4.25 -13.63
CA VAL A 118 6.70 -5.68 -13.44
C VAL A 118 7.51 -6.19 -12.24
N ARG A 119 7.00 -7.22 -11.57
CA ARG A 119 7.57 -7.80 -10.36
C ARG A 119 9.00 -8.28 -10.58
N SER A 120 9.28 -8.86 -11.74
CA SER A 120 10.61 -9.30 -12.16
C SER A 120 11.66 -8.17 -12.23
N ALA A 121 11.24 -6.90 -12.29
CA ALA A 121 12.15 -5.75 -12.30
C ALA A 121 12.85 -5.53 -10.95
N GLY A 122 12.28 -6.00 -9.84
CA GLY A 122 12.87 -5.92 -8.49
C GLY A 122 12.96 -4.51 -7.89
N SER A 123 12.56 -3.47 -8.63
CA SER A 123 12.48 -2.10 -8.12
C SER A 123 11.60 -1.20 -8.99
N ASP A 124 11.06 -0.15 -8.38
CA ASP A 124 10.37 0.95 -9.06
C ASP A 124 10.46 2.25 -8.23
N ILE A 125 10.10 3.38 -8.84
CA ILE A 125 10.24 4.70 -8.27
C ILE A 125 8.88 5.38 -8.16
N LEU A 126 8.52 5.76 -6.93
CA LEU A 126 7.40 6.65 -6.66
C LEU A 126 7.91 8.09 -6.60
N LYS A 127 7.47 8.92 -7.54
CA LYS A 127 7.82 10.35 -7.58
C LYS A 127 7.01 11.11 -6.55
N ILE A 128 7.67 11.97 -5.78
CA ILE A 128 7.02 12.87 -4.81
C ILE A 128 7.10 14.30 -5.36
N PRO A 129 5.97 15.02 -5.51
CA PRO A 129 5.94 16.43 -5.88
C PRO A 129 6.82 17.27 -4.96
N LEU A 130 7.49 18.27 -5.53
CA LEU A 130 8.45 19.10 -4.82
C LEU A 130 7.80 19.80 -3.61
N GLU A 131 6.54 20.24 -3.73
CA GLU A 131 5.79 20.86 -2.63
C GLU A 131 5.50 19.92 -1.44
N MET A 132 5.76 18.62 -1.57
CA MET A 132 5.49 17.60 -0.54
C MET A 132 6.78 16.95 -0.02
N GLN A 133 7.96 17.51 -0.28
CA GLN A 133 9.24 16.91 0.13
C GLN A 133 9.71 17.32 1.54
N GLU A 134 8.78 17.67 2.43
CA GLU A 134 9.12 17.97 3.81
C GLU A 134 8.25 17.14 4.75
N GLY A 135 8.91 16.35 5.60
CA GLY A 135 8.28 15.60 6.66
C GLY A 135 8.28 14.09 6.44
N PHE A 136 7.53 13.41 7.31
CA PHE A 136 7.53 11.95 7.33
C PHE A 136 6.44 11.35 6.47
N VAL A 137 6.79 10.27 5.79
CA VAL A 137 5.88 9.45 4.98
C VAL A 137 5.90 8.00 5.43
N GLU A 138 4.71 7.40 5.48
CA GLU A 138 4.50 5.98 5.73
C GLU A 138 4.40 5.26 4.39
N THR A 139 5.22 4.23 4.17
CA THR A 139 5.38 3.62 2.84
C THR A 139 4.86 2.19 2.79
N TYR A 140 4.26 1.83 1.65
CA TYR A 140 3.66 0.51 1.45
C TYR A 140 3.89 0.01 0.01
N ILE A 141 3.98 -1.31 -0.12
CA ILE A 141 4.13 -2.01 -1.39
C ILE A 141 3.12 -3.15 -1.50
N SER A 142 2.65 -3.43 -2.71
CA SER A 142 1.85 -4.62 -3.03
C SER A 142 2.05 -5.01 -4.50
N PHE A 143 1.35 -6.03 -4.96
CA PHE A 143 1.34 -6.49 -6.34
C PHE A 143 -0.09 -6.71 -6.83
N ILE A 144 -0.27 -6.57 -8.13
CA ILE A 144 -1.51 -6.85 -8.85
C ILE A 144 -1.19 -7.58 -10.16
N THR A 145 -2.01 -8.56 -10.55
CA THR A 145 -1.86 -9.20 -11.87
C THR A 145 -2.17 -8.20 -12.98
N GLU A 146 -1.59 -8.39 -14.17
CA GLU A 146 -1.83 -7.51 -15.33
C GLU A 146 -3.33 -7.37 -15.67
N ASP A 147 -4.10 -8.47 -15.56
CA ASP A 147 -5.55 -8.50 -15.78
C ASP A 147 -6.38 -7.96 -14.61
N ARG A 148 -5.72 -7.58 -13.50
CA ARG A 148 -6.30 -7.02 -12.28
C ARG A 148 -7.31 -7.94 -11.59
N THR A 149 -7.18 -9.25 -11.75
CA THR A 149 -8.05 -10.25 -11.11
C THR A 149 -7.53 -10.74 -9.77
N ALA A 150 -6.23 -10.60 -9.51
CA ALA A 150 -5.60 -10.97 -8.24
C ALA A 150 -4.69 -9.85 -7.72
N VAL A 151 -4.54 -9.78 -6.40
CA VAL A 151 -3.68 -8.83 -5.70
C VAL A 151 -2.95 -9.54 -4.56
N ALA A 152 -1.82 -8.99 -4.14
CA ALA A 152 -1.12 -9.42 -2.94
C ALA A 152 -1.66 -8.70 -1.69
N ASN A 153 -1.35 -9.23 -0.51
CA ASN A 153 -1.47 -8.42 0.70
C ASN A 153 -0.42 -7.31 0.66
N SER A 154 -0.82 -6.09 1.01
CA SER A 154 0.13 -4.97 1.10
C SER A 154 1.09 -5.15 2.27
N VAL A 155 2.33 -4.72 2.09
CA VAL A 155 3.38 -4.76 3.11
C VAL A 155 3.79 -3.34 3.46
N TYR A 156 3.83 -3.04 4.76
CA TYR A 156 4.39 -1.79 5.27
C TYR A 156 5.92 -1.84 5.17
N THR A 157 6.52 -0.84 4.53
CA THR A 157 7.96 -0.76 4.26
C THR A 157 8.69 0.24 5.17
N GLY A 158 7.98 0.77 6.16
CA GLY A 158 8.54 1.69 7.14
C GLY A 158 8.26 3.16 6.85
N ARG A 159 8.71 3.97 7.81
CA ARG A 159 8.60 5.43 7.79
C ARG A 159 9.88 6.03 7.21
N VAL A 160 9.74 6.96 6.28
CA VAL A 160 10.85 7.69 5.66
C VAL A 160 10.69 9.18 5.93
N TYR A 161 11.79 9.87 6.22
CA TYR A 161 11.83 11.33 6.27
C TYR A 161 12.27 11.85 4.89
N LEU A 162 11.48 12.71 4.27
CA LEU A 162 11.79 13.34 2.99
C LEU A 162 12.68 14.57 3.17
#